data_AF-A0A5K7QU31-F1
#
_entry.id   AF-A0A5K7QU31-F1
#
_cell.length_a   1.000
_cell.length_b   1.000
_cell.length_c   1.000
_cell.angle_alpha   90.00
_cell.angle_beta   90.00
_cell.angle_gamma   90.00
#
_symmetry.space_group_name_H-M   'P 1'
#
loop_
_entity.id
_entity.type
_entity.pdbx_description
1 polymer ?
#
loop_
_entity_poly.entity_id
_entity_poly.type
_entity_poly.pdbx_seq_one_letter_code
_entity_poly.pdbx_strand_id
1 'polypeptide(L)'
;IFMFDEPSSYLDVKQRLNAARTIRSLIHPDKFIIVVEHDLSVLDYLSDFICCLYGVPGAYGVVTMPFSVREGINIFLDGFVPTENMRFRTESLVFKVAESATEEEIKRMNHYEYPEMSKKMGDFHLKVAPGEFSDSEILVLLGENGTGKTTFIRMLAGNLEADEGSGQQPQLHISYKPQKISPKSQGLVRSLLHEKIRDAYVHPQFITDVMKPMKIEEIMDQEVQNLSGGELQRVALVLCLGKPADVYLIDEPSAYLDSEQRLVAAKVIKRFILHAKRTGFVVEHDFIMA
;
A
#
# COMPACT_ATOMS: atom_id res chain seq x y z
N ILE A 1 15.80 29.09 -7.53
CA ILE A 1 15.44 27.73 -7.96
C ILE A 1 14.99 26.99 -6.72
N PHE A 2 13.80 26.40 -6.72
CA PHE A 2 13.29 25.56 -5.64
C PHE A 2 13.21 24.13 -6.14
N MET A 3 13.72 23.18 -5.36
CA MET A 3 13.66 21.75 -5.68
C MET A 3 12.97 21.04 -4.53
N PHE A 4 11.94 20.29 -4.85
CA PHE A 4 11.20 19.47 -3.89
C PHE A 4 11.34 18.01 -4.31
N ASP A 5 11.85 17.19 -3.39
CA ASP A 5 12.03 15.76 -3.60
C ASP A 5 11.03 15.00 -2.72
N GLU A 6 10.05 14.37 -3.37
CA GLU A 6 8.95 13.60 -2.76
C GLU A 6 8.21 14.32 -1.60
N PRO A 7 7.69 15.55 -1.79
CA PRO A 7 7.05 16.31 -0.72
C PRO A 7 5.75 15.69 -0.19
N SER A 8 5.08 14.80 -0.95
CA SER A 8 3.85 14.12 -0.54
C SER A 8 4.07 12.91 0.39
N SER A 9 5.32 12.47 0.56
CA SER A 9 5.65 11.26 1.33
C SER A 9 5.15 11.33 2.78
N TYR A 10 4.47 10.27 3.23
CA TYR A 10 3.84 10.12 4.56
C TYR A 10 2.72 11.12 4.91
N LEU A 11 2.35 12.01 3.99
CA LEU A 11 1.24 12.93 4.20
C LEU A 11 -0.09 12.24 3.92
N ASP A 12 -1.12 12.62 4.67
CA ASP A 12 -2.50 12.25 4.31
C ASP A 12 -2.99 13.05 3.10
N VAL A 13 -4.14 12.64 2.54
CA VAL A 13 -4.74 13.25 1.35
C VAL A 13 -4.87 14.78 1.46
N LYS A 14 -5.26 15.31 2.62
CA LYS A 14 -5.49 16.75 2.81
C LYS A 14 -4.17 17.50 2.97
N GLN A 15 -3.24 16.93 3.72
CA GLN A 15 -1.89 17.45 3.90
C GLN A 15 -1.15 17.49 2.55
N ARG A 16 -1.28 16.47 1.70
CA ARG A 16 -0.75 16.45 0.33
C ARG A 16 -1.27 17.61 -0.50
N LEU A 17 -2.59 17.81 -0.55
CA LEU A 17 -3.18 18.92 -1.30
C LEU A 17 -2.76 20.30 -0.76
N ASN A 18 -2.60 20.43 0.55
CA ASN A 18 -2.14 21.69 1.17
C ASN A 18 -0.65 21.96 0.87
N ALA A 19 0.20 20.93 0.95
CA ALA A 19 1.60 21.03 0.53
C ALA A 19 1.69 21.43 -0.94
N ALA A 20 0.88 20.79 -1.79
CA ALA A 20 0.82 21.08 -3.22
C ALA A 20 0.41 22.53 -3.51
N ARG A 21 -0.64 23.04 -2.83
CA ARG A 21 -1.05 24.46 -2.90
C ARG A 21 0.05 25.41 -2.47
N THR A 22 0.77 25.06 -1.42
CA THR A 22 1.85 25.89 -0.89
C THR A 22 3.03 25.94 -1.87
N ILE A 23 3.43 24.81 -2.44
CA ILE A 23 4.47 24.75 -3.47
C ILE A 23 4.05 25.57 -4.70
N ARG A 24 2.80 25.41 -5.15
CA ARG A 24 2.26 26.13 -6.30
C ARG A 24 2.21 27.66 -6.07
N SER A 25 2.04 28.10 -4.83
CA SER A 25 2.07 29.54 -4.50
C SER A 25 3.44 30.20 -4.70
N LEU A 26 4.52 29.41 -4.78
CA LEU A 26 5.87 29.92 -5.00
C LEU A 26 6.18 30.21 -6.47
N ILE A 27 5.29 29.83 -7.40
CA ILE A 27 5.42 30.07 -8.84
C ILE A 27 5.48 31.59 -9.08
N HIS A 28 6.59 32.05 -9.61
CA HIS A 28 6.82 33.45 -9.99
C HIS A 28 7.67 33.47 -11.26
N PRO A 29 7.54 34.47 -12.16
CA PRO A 29 8.28 34.53 -13.43
C PRO A 29 9.80 34.36 -13.33
N ASP A 30 10.42 34.75 -12.20
CA ASP A 30 11.88 34.66 -12.00
C ASP A 30 12.32 33.41 -11.21
N LYS A 31 11.40 32.47 -10.96
CA LYS A 31 11.64 31.30 -10.10
C LYS A 31 11.35 30.01 -10.85
N PHE A 32 12.36 29.17 -10.97
CA PHE A 32 12.20 27.78 -11.42
C PHE A 32 11.88 26.88 -10.22
N ILE A 33 10.88 26.01 -10.41
CA ILE A 33 10.48 24.99 -9.44
C ILE A 33 10.60 23.63 -10.12
N ILE A 34 11.27 22.69 -9.45
CA ILE A 34 11.36 21.29 -9.88
C ILE A 34 10.78 20.46 -8.74
N VAL A 35 9.90 19.52 -9.07
CA VAL A 35 9.28 18.61 -8.12
C VAL A 35 9.45 17.18 -8.62
N VAL A 36 9.88 16.29 -7.73
CA VAL A 36 9.85 14.84 -7.93
C VAL A 36 8.71 14.28 -7.09
N GLU A 37 7.81 13.52 -7.70
CA GLU A 37 6.61 12.96 -7.06
C GLU A 37 6.30 11.57 -7.61
N HIS A 38 5.75 10.71 -6.74
CA HIS A 38 5.22 9.40 -7.13
C HIS A 38 3.69 9.35 -7.12
N ASP A 39 3.04 10.34 -6.49
CA ASP A 39 1.58 10.44 -6.44
C ASP A 39 1.06 11.21 -7.66
N LEU A 40 0.42 10.48 -8.59
CA LEU A 40 -0.12 11.05 -9.83
C LEU A 40 -1.18 12.15 -9.57
N SER A 41 -1.93 12.08 -8.47
CA SER A 41 -2.96 13.07 -8.15
C SER A 41 -2.37 14.40 -7.70
N VAL A 42 -1.29 14.34 -6.91
CA VAL A 42 -0.54 15.51 -6.48
C VAL A 42 0.22 16.11 -7.66
N LEU A 43 0.79 15.25 -8.50
CA LEU A 43 1.55 15.64 -9.68
C LEU A 43 0.68 16.36 -10.72
N ASP A 44 -0.54 15.88 -10.98
CA ASP A 44 -1.52 16.55 -11.84
C ASP A 44 -1.84 17.97 -11.36
N TYR A 45 -1.89 18.17 -10.03
CA TYR A 45 -2.13 19.48 -9.45
C TYR A 45 -0.89 20.39 -9.43
N LEU A 46 0.31 19.84 -9.27
CA LEU A 46 1.55 20.61 -9.08
C LEU A 46 2.16 21.10 -10.39
N SER A 47 2.11 20.28 -11.42
CA SER A 47 2.98 20.42 -12.59
C SER A 47 2.29 21.18 -13.72
N ASP A 48 3.06 21.98 -14.45
CA ASP A 48 2.66 22.50 -15.77
C ASP A 48 3.20 21.60 -16.91
N PHE A 49 4.32 20.95 -16.66
CA PHE A 49 4.98 19.99 -17.55
C PHE A 49 5.47 18.77 -16.77
N ILE A 50 5.53 17.62 -17.42
CA ILE A 50 6.00 16.37 -16.83
C ILE A 50 7.13 15.81 -17.69
N CYS A 51 8.22 15.39 -17.03
CA CYS A 51 9.21 14.52 -17.63
C CYS A 51 9.07 13.12 -17.02
N CYS A 52 9.01 12.09 -17.86
CA CYS A 52 9.02 10.72 -17.40
C CYS A 52 10.47 10.25 -17.27
N LEU A 53 10.77 9.52 -16.19
CA LEU A 53 12.04 8.83 -16.02
C LEU A 53 11.78 7.33 -16.22
N TYR A 54 12.53 6.69 -17.11
CA TYR A 54 12.43 5.24 -17.33
C TYR A 54 13.81 4.59 -17.42
N GLY A 55 13.87 3.28 -17.21
CA GLY A 55 15.12 2.53 -17.25
C GLY A 55 15.07 1.26 -16.40
N VAL A 56 16.24 0.74 -16.06
CA VAL A 56 16.38 -0.44 -15.20
C VAL A 56 16.95 0.02 -13.85
N PRO A 57 16.21 -0.15 -12.73
CA PRO A 57 16.68 0.24 -11.41
C PRO A 57 18.07 -0.32 -11.11
N GLY A 58 18.98 0.53 -10.64
CA GLY A 58 20.37 0.16 -10.34
C GLY A 58 21.30 -0.02 -11.55
N ALA A 59 20.79 0.09 -12.79
CA ALA A 59 21.60 -0.04 -14.01
C ALA A 59 21.68 1.26 -14.82
N TYR A 60 20.53 1.82 -15.24
CA TYR A 60 20.49 3.08 -15.99
C TYR A 60 19.11 3.76 -15.89
N GLY A 61 19.08 5.07 -16.10
CA GLY A 61 17.85 5.86 -16.21
C GLY A 61 17.96 6.89 -17.33
N VAL A 62 16.86 7.10 -18.05
CA VAL A 62 16.73 8.05 -19.16
C VAL A 62 15.59 9.01 -18.84
N VAL A 63 15.81 10.30 -19.05
CA VAL A 63 14.82 11.37 -18.88
C VAL A 63 14.21 11.68 -20.24
N THR A 64 12.87 11.63 -20.35
CA THR A 64 12.19 12.05 -21.59
C THR A 64 12.23 13.57 -21.75
N MET A 65 11.91 14.04 -22.96
CA MET A 65 11.52 15.43 -23.18
C MET A 65 10.27 15.79 -22.33
N PRO A 66 10.07 17.07 -21.99
CA PRO A 66 8.89 17.50 -21.24
C PRO A 66 7.61 17.36 -22.09
N PHE A 67 6.58 16.75 -21.50
CA PHE A 67 5.24 16.62 -22.04
C PHE A 67 4.26 17.52 -21.28
N SER A 68 3.07 17.74 -21.86
CA SER A 68 1.95 18.29 -21.09
C SER A 68 1.55 17.31 -19.98
N VAL A 69 0.96 17.83 -18.90
CA VAL A 69 0.59 17.02 -17.72
C VAL A 69 -0.24 15.80 -18.09
N ARG A 70 -1.29 16.00 -18.88
CA ARG A 70 -2.21 14.93 -19.28
C ARG A 70 -1.53 13.88 -20.16
N GLU A 71 -0.70 14.31 -21.11
CA GLU A 71 0.03 13.39 -22.00
C GLU A 71 1.08 12.60 -21.21
N GLY A 72 1.85 13.26 -20.35
CA GLY A 72 2.87 12.64 -19.52
C GLY A 72 2.29 11.56 -18.59
N ILE A 73 1.16 11.85 -17.92
CA ILE A 73 0.47 10.86 -17.08
C ILE A 73 -0.02 9.67 -17.91
N ASN A 74 -0.62 9.90 -19.09
CA ASN A 74 -1.10 8.81 -19.94
C ASN A 74 0.05 7.95 -20.48
N ILE A 75 1.14 8.56 -20.96
CA ILE A 75 2.37 7.87 -21.38
C ILE A 75 2.90 7.01 -20.23
N PHE A 76 2.93 7.60 -19.01
CA PHE A 76 3.35 6.90 -17.82
C PHE A 76 2.46 5.72 -17.48
N LEU A 77 1.13 5.84 -17.58
CA LEU A 77 0.17 4.76 -17.32
C LEU A 77 0.22 3.65 -18.39
N ASP A 78 0.41 4.02 -19.66
CA ASP A 78 0.48 3.09 -20.79
C ASP A 78 1.78 2.29 -20.81
N GLY A 79 2.86 2.82 -20.22
CA GLY A 79 4.16 2.15 -20.17
C GLY A 79 4.95 2.24 -21.48
N PHE A 80 4.57 3.16 -22.37
CA PHE A 80 5.15 3.31 -23.71
C PHE A 80 5.32 4.78 -24.04
N VAL A 81 6.54 5.17 -24.42
CA VAL A 81 6.90 6.52 -24.85
C VAL A 81 6.85 6.59 -26.38
N PRO A 82 5.85 7.26 -26.98
CA PRO A 82 5.67 7.26 -28.44
C PRO A 82 6.81 7.95 -29.19
N THR A 83 7.35 9.04 -28.64
CA THR A 83 8.40 9.85 -29.29
C THR A 83 9.72 9.10 -29.47
N GLU A 84 10.02 8.18 -28.55
CA GLU A 84 11.23 7.36 -28.55
C GLU A 84 10.96 5.95 -29.11
N ASN A 85 9.70 5.64 -29.40
CA ASN A 85 9.21 4.30 -29.78
C ASN A 85 9.70 3.22 -28.80
N MET A 86 9.67 3.52 -27.50
CA MET A 86 10.23 2.67 -26.44
C MET A 86 9.15 2.27 -25.45
N ARG A 87 9.00 0.97 -25.22
CA ARG A 87 8.14 0.39 -24.18
C ARG A 87 8.99 0.07 -22.96
N PHE A 88 8.79 0.83 -21.89
CA PHE A 88 9.50 0.59 -20.61
C PHE A 88 8.71 -0.34 -19.68
N ARG A 89 7.42 -0.60 -19.96
CA ARG A 89 6.61 -1.56 -19.21
C ARG A 89 5.75 -2.45 -20.12
N THR A 90 5.72 -3.74 -19.80
CA THR A 90 5.00 -4.77 -20.56
C THR A 90 3.47 -4.62 -20.47
N GLU A 91 2.95 -4.28 -19.30
CA GLU A 91 1.53 -4.07 -19.04
C GLU A 91 1.21 -2.59 -18.77
N SER A 92 0.04 -2.13 -19.22
CA SER A 92 -0.49 -0.83 -18.83
C SER A 92 -1.14 -0.88 -17.45
N LEU A 93 -1.10 0.25 -16.74
CA LEU A 93 -1.79 0.42 -15.46
C LEU A 93 -3.24 0.79 -15.77
N VAL A 94 -4.15 -0.18 -15.69
CA VAL A 94 -5.60 0.05 -15.90
C VAL A 94 -6.33 0.02 -14.58
N PHE A 95 -7.04 1.11 -14.29
CA PHE A 95 -7.98 1.19 -13.17
C PHE A 95 -9.25 0.42 -13.55
N LYS A 96 -9.39 -0.80 -13.03
CA LYS A 96 -10.64 -1.55 -13.16
C LYS A 96 -11.55 -1.20 -11.99
N VAL A 97 -12.72 -0.64 -12.28
CA VAL A 97 -13.84 -0.61 -11.33
C VAL A 97 -14.14 -2.06 -10.99
N ALA A 98 -14.09 -2.41 -9.70
CA ALA A 98 -14.39 -3.77 -9.28
C ALA A 98 -15.86 -4.09 -9.59
N GLU A 99 -16.12 -5.20 -10.27
CA GLU A 99 -17.46 -5.77 -10.34
C GLU A 99 -17.83 -6.24 -8.93
N SER A 100 -18.98 -5.77 -8.43
CA SER A 100 -19.53 -6.19 -7.15
C SER A 100 -19.91 -7.67 -7.20
N ALA A 101 -19.58 -8.42 -6.13
CA ALA A 101 -19.99 -9.82 -5.97
C ALA A 101 -21.51 -9.95 -6.07
N THR A 102 -21.98 -11.09 -6.59
CA THR A 102 -23.42 -11.33 -6.76
C THR A 102 -24.09 -11.59 -5.42
N GLU A 103 -25.36 -11.17 -5.23
CA GLU A 103 -26.10 -11.32 -3.96
C GLU A 103 -26.17 -12.78 -3.44
N GLU A 104 -26.05 -13.77 -4.32
CA GLU A 104 -26.03 -15.18 -3.95
C GLU A 104 -24.71 -15.62 -3.29
N GLU A 105 -23.59 -14.98 -3.62
CA GLU A 105 -22.28 -15.24 -3.01
C GLU A 105 -22.21 -14.66 -1.60
N ILE A 106 -22.80 -13.48 -1.40
CA ILE A 106 -22.87 -12.77 -0.11
C ILE A 106 -23.66 -13.60 0.92
N LYS A 107 -24.75 -14.27 0.50
CA LYS A 107 -25.58 -15.10 1.40
C LYS A 107 -24.88 -16.34 1.96
N ARG A 108 -23.76 -16.77 1.38
CA ARG A 108 -22.99 -17.95 1.85
C ARG A 108 -21.82 -17.58 2.75
N MET A 109 -21.57 -16.30 2.99
CA MET A 109 -20.44 -15.82 3.78
C MET A 109 -20.78 -15.82 5.26
N ASN A 110 -19.84 -16.19 6.12
CA ASN A 110 -20.01 -15.96 7.55
C ASN A 110 -19.95 -14.45 7.79
N HIS A 111 -20.84 -13.97 8.63
CA HIS A 111 -20.90 -12.57 9.04
C HIS A 111 -20.29 -12.47 10.44
N TYR A 112 -19.31 -11.58 10.58
CA TYR A 112 -18.69 -11.25 11.85
C TYR A 112 -19.03 -9.81 12.20
N GLU A 113 -19.17 -9.55 13.49
CA GLU A 113 -19.48 -8.24 14.00
C GLU A 113 -18.38 -7.81 14.97
N TYR A 114 -18.01 -6.54 14.91
CA TYR A 114 -17.24 -5.90 15.97
C TYR A 114 -18.16 -4.95 16.75
N PRO A 115 -18.10 -4.97 18.09
CA PRO A 115 -18.96 -4.14 18.93
C PRO A 115 -18.54 -2.67 18.85
N GLU A 116 -19.38 -1.80 19.43
CA GLU A 116 -18.97 -0.43 19.72
C GLU A 116 -17.72 -0.46 20.62
N MET A 117 -16.68 0.28 20.25
CA MET A 117 -15.44 0.37 21.02
C MET A 117 -15.09 1.83 21.26
N SER A 118 -14.58 2.14 22.45
CA SER A 118 -14.01 3.45 22.75
C SER A 118 -12.57 3.34 23.24
N LYS A 119 -11.73 4.29 22.83
CA LYS A 119 -10.36 4.39 23.30
C LYS A 119 -9.95 5.83 23.53
N LYS A 120 -9.43 6.12 24.71
CA LYS A 120 -8.83 7.39 25.07
C LYS A 120 -7.31 7.25 25.18
N MET A 121 -6.58 8.13 24.50
CA MET A 121 -5.12 8.20 24.56
C MET A 121 -4.71 9.66 24.78
N GLY A 122 -4.56 10.05 26.05
CA GLY A 122 -4.32 11.45 26.41
C GLY A 122 -5.52 12.32 26.04
N ASP A 123 -5.29 13.30 25.16
CA ASP A 123 -6.32 14.22 24.63
C ASP A 123 -7.08 13.63 23.43
N PHE A 124 -6.60 12.52 22.86
CA PHE A 124 -7.22 11.89 21.72
C PHE A 124 -8.31 10.90 22.17
N HIS A 125 -9.47 10.99 21.53
CA HIS A 125 -10.61 10.11 21.77
C HIS A 125 -11.07 9.46 20.48
N LEU A 126 -10.97 8.14 20.41
CA LEU A 126 -11.48 7.33 19.33
C LEU A 126 -12.79 6.66 19.77
N LYS A 127 -13.83 6.85 18.95
CA LYS A 127 -15.10 6.13 19.07
C LYS A 127 -15.32 5.34 17.79
N VAL A 128 -15.57 4.06 17.93
CA VAL A 128 -15.81 3.12 16.84
C VAL A 128 -17.25 2.66 16.96
N ALA A 129 -18.05 2.96 15.94
CA ALA A 129 -19.41 2.44 15.85
C ALA A 129 -19.37 0.92 15.58
N PRO A 130 -20.38 0.15 16.01
CA PRO A 130 -20.47 -1.26 15.68
C PRO A 130 -20.56 -1.43 14.16
N GLY A 131 -19.96 -2.50 13.65
CA GLY A 131 -19.97 -2.80 12.23
C GLY A 131 -19.85 -4.29 11.95
N GLU A 132 -20.23 -4.65 10.73
CA GLU A 132 -20.27 -6.03 10.25
C GLU A 132 -19.24 -6.17 9.11
N PHE A 133 -18.66 -7.37 9.00
CA PHE A 133 -17.80 -7.74 7.88
C PHE A 133 -18.01 -9.22 7.54
N SER A 134 -17.87 -9.57 6.27
CA SER A 134 -18.04 -10.95 5.83
C SER A 134 -16.73 -11.59 5.36
N ASP A 135 -16.73 -12.92 5.25
CA ASP A 135 -15.62 -13.66 4.65
C ASP A 135 -15.39 -13.23 3.20
N SER A 136 -14.13 -13.18 2.75
CA SER A 136 -13.77 -12.83 1.35
C SER A 136 -13.99 -11.37 0.96
N GLU A 137 -14.19 -10.47 1.94
CA GLU A 137 -14.27 -9.03 1.72
C GLU A 137 -12.95 -8.32 2.01
N ILE A 138 -12.76 -7.18 1.35
CA ILE A 138 -11.67 -6.25 1.62
C ILE A 138 -12.29 -4.94 2.07
N LEU A 139 -12.06 -4.58 3.33
CA LEU A 139 -12.49 -3.32 3.92
C LEU A 139 -11.32 -2.34 3.87
N VAL A 140 -11.51 -1.23 3.15
CA VAL A 140 -10.50 -0.17 3.06
C VAL A 140 -10.82 0.93 4.06
N LEU A 141 -9.84 1.27 4.89
CA LEU A 141 -9.93 2.32 5.90
C LEU A 141 -9.20 3.57 5.42
N LEU A 142 -9.97 4.63 5.16
CA LEU A 142 -9.48 5.93 4.67
C LEU A 142 -9.68 7.02 5.74
N GLY A 143 -8.81 8.02 5.75
CA GLY A 143 -8.96 9.19 6.62
C GLY A 143 -7.69 10.02 6.78
N GLU A 144 -7.76 11.14 7.49
CA GLU A 144 -6.59 11.98 7.83
C GLU A 144 -5.63 11.27 8.80
N ASN A 145 -4.39 11.73 8.85
CA ASN A 145 -3.42 11.25 9.82
C ASN A 145 -3.87 11.62 11.23
N GLY A 146 -3.72 10.68 12.18
CA GLY A 146 -4.15 10.91 13.56
C GLY A 146 -5.66 10.75 13.82
N THR A 147 -6.47 10.31 12.85
CA THR A 147 -7.90 9.99 13.09
C THR A 147 -8.12 8.68 13.84
N GLY A 148 -7.05 7.93 14.14
CA GLY A 148 -7.12 6.68 14.90
C GLY A 148 -7.21 5.40 14.08
N LYS A 149 -6.96 5.43 12.76
CA LYS A 149 -6.94 4.24 11.88
C LYS A 149 -6.03 3.11 12.39
N THR A 150 -4.76 3.44 12.64
CA THR A 150 -3.80 2.50 13.23
C THR A 150 -4.21 2.04 14.62
N THR A 151 -4.85 2.92 15.42
CA THR A 151 -5.36 2.56 16.74
C THR A 151 -6.49 1.55 16.63
N PHE A 152 -7.43 1.76 15.70
CA PHE A 152 -8.51 0.82 15.41
C PHE A 152 -7.97 -0.54 14.94
N ILE A 153 -7.04 -0.56 13.99
CA ILE A 153 -6.40 -1.80 13.55
C ILE A 153 -5.69 -2.52 14.71
N ARG A 154 -5.02 -1.79 15.59
CA ARG A 154 -4.35 -2.41 16.76
C ARG A 154 -5.34 -2.99 17.78
N MET A 155 -6.52 -2.38 17.91
CA MET A 155 -7.60 -2.92 18.74
C MET A 155 -8.18 -4.18 18.12
N LEU A 156 -8.36 -4.21 16.79
CA LEU A 156 -8.77 -5.42 16.09
C LEU A 156 -7.71 -6.53 16.19
N ALA A 157 -6.42 -6.17 16.11
CA ALA A 157 -5.32 -7.13 16.23
C ALA A 157 -5.16 -7.74 17.63
N GLY A 158 -5.86 -7.21 18.65
CA GLY A 158 -5.65 -7.58 20.05
C GLY A 158 -4.36 -7.01 20.66
N ASN A 159 -3.66 -6.12 19.95
CA ASN A 159 -2.43 -5.46 20.43
C ASN A 159 -2.73 -4.27 21.36
N LEU A 160 -3.98 -3.80 21.39
CA LEU A 160 -4.44 -2.69 22.23
C LEU A 160 -5.84 -2.98 22.74
N GLU A 161 -6.04 -2.96 24.06
CA GLU A 161 -7.36 -3.17 24.65
C GLU A 161 -8.22 -1.90 24.52
N ALA A 162 -9.53 -2.06 24.25
CA ALA A 162 -10.49 -0.97 24.30
C ALA A 162 -10.75 -0.55 25.77
N ASP A 163 -11.04 0.73 26.00
CA ASP A 163 -11.36 1.21 27.37
C ASP A 163 -12.80 0.86 27.74
N GLU A 164 -13.72 0.92 26.77
CA GLU A 164 -15.11 0.47 26.91
C GLU A 164 -15.51 -0.34 25.67
N GLY A 165 -16.41 -1.31 25.85
CA GLY A 165 -16.96 -2.08 24.73
C GLY A 165 -16.13 -3.28 24.29
N SER A 166 -15.36 -3.90 25.20
CA SER A 166 -14.72 -5.19 24.97
C SER A 166 -15.75 -6.33 24.96
N GLY A 167 -16.64 -6.33 23.97
CA GLY A 167 -17.46 -7.50 23.67
C GLY A 167 -16.56 -8.72 23.38
N GLN A 168 -17.13 -9.93 23.41
CA GLN A 168 -16.42 -11.13 22.98
C GLN A 168 -16.01 -10.96 21.50
N GLN A 169 -14.78 -10.52 21.27
CA GLN A 169 -14.20 -10.53 19.93
C GLN A 169 -14.15 -12.00 19.47
N PRO A 170 -14.56 -12.30 18.23
CA PRO A 170 -14.49 -13.66 17.72
C PRO A 170 -13.02 -14.14 17.79
N GLN A 171 -12.82 -15.41 18.19
CA GLN A 171 -11.49 -16.03 18.20
C GLN A 171 -11.04 -16.30 16.75
N LEU A 172 -10.64 -15.24 16.06
CA LEU A 172 -10.11 -15.29 14.70
C LEU A 172 -8.59 -15.27 14.76
N HIS A 173 -7.94 -16.04 13.90
CA HIS A 173 -6.51 -15.92 13.72
C HIS A 173 -6.23 -14.66 12.90
N ILE A 174 -5.48 -13.73 13.48
CA ILE A 174 -5.17 -12.44 12.86
C ILE A 174 -3.71 -12.40 12.43
N SER A 175 -3.48 -11.99 11.18
CA SER A 175 -2.15 -11.62 10.69
C SER A 175 -2.08 -10.11 10.51
N TYR A 176 -1.11 -9.46 11.15
CA TYR A 176 -0.96 -8.01 11.14
C TYR A 176 0.36 -7.56 10.50
N LYS A 177 0.25 -6.66 9.51
CA LYS A 177 1.35 -5.86 8.98
C LYS A 177 1.28 -4.45 9.60
N PRO A 178 2.29 -4.03 10.40
CA PRO A 178 2.32 -2.70 10.98
C PRO A 178 2.75 -1.62 9.98
N GLN A 179 2.30 -0.38 10.22
CA GLN A 179 2.71 0.81 9.44
C GLN A 179 4.24 0.99 9.48
N LYS A 180 4.81 1.04 10.69
CA LYS A 180 6.26 1.21 10.90
C LYS A 180 6.94 -0.15 10.93
N ILE A 181 7.74 -0.42 9.91
CA ILE A 181 8.58 -1.61 9.85
C ILE A 181 10.01 -1.19 10.18
N SER A 182 10.62 -1.91 11.10
CA SER A 182 12.03 -1.77 11.45
C SER A 182 12.70 -3.14 11.34
N PRO A 183 13.89 -3.26 10.76
CA PRO A 183 14.59 -4.53 10.64
C PRO A 183 15.11 -4.96 12.03
N LYS A 184 14.29 -5.69 12.79
CA LYS A 184 14.67 -6.22 14.10
C LYS A 184 15.29 -7.61 14.03
N SER A 185 14.99 -8.36 12.97
CA SER A 185 15.50 -9.72 12.76
C SER A 185 16.92 -9.68 12.24
N GLN A 186 17.80 -10.48 12.83
CA GLN A 186 19.15 -10.73 12.31
C GLN A 186 19.13 -11.92 11.34
N GLY A 187 19.93 -11.84 10.28
CA GLY A 187 20.08 -12.91 9.29
C GLY A 187 19.50 -12.60 7.91
N LEU A 188 19.51 -13.62 7.05
CA LEU A 188 19.05 -13.54 5.67
C LEU A 188 17.53 -13.53 5.57
N VAL A 189 17.00 -12.87 4.54
CA VAL A 189 15.56 -12.86 4.23
C VAL A 189 15.04 -14.30 4.07
N ARG A 190 15.79 -15.17 3.39
CA ARG A 190 15.44 -16.59 3.22
C ARG A 190 15.20 -17.30 4.55
N SER A 191 16.07 -17.07 5.54
CA SER A 191 15.96 -17.69 6.86
C SER A 191 14.71 -17.19 7.59
N LEU A 192 14.42 -15.90 7.51
CA LEU A 192 13.23 -15.29 8.12
C LEU A 192 11.93 -15.85 7.52
N LEU A 193 11.86 -15.99 6.20
CA LEU A 193 10.70 -16.57 5.52
C LEU A 193 10.51 -18.04 5.90
N HIS A 194 11.58 -18.83 5.90
CA HIS A 194 11.51 -20.24 6.27
C HIS A 194 11.10 -20.45 7.74
N GLU A 195 11.52 -19.56 8.65
CA GLU A 195 11.13 -19.62 10.06
C GLU A 195 9.67 -19.25 10.29
N LYS A 196 9.17 -18.19 9.63
CA LYS A 196 7.84 -17.62 9.92
C LYS A 196 6.72 -18.17 9.07
N ILE A 197 7.00 -18.59 7.84
CA ILE A 197 5.98 -18.97 6.84
C ILE A 197 6.34 -20.27 6.10
N ARG A 198 6.89 -21.25 6.83
CA ARG A 198 7.41 -22.51 6.26
C ARG A 198 6.45 -23.18 5.28
N ASP A 199 5.17 -23.31 5.63
CA ASP A 199 4.19 -24.01 4.80
C ASP A 199 3.83 -23.21 3.55
N ALA A 200 3.64 -21.89 3.69
CA ALA A 200 3.35 -21.02 2.56
C ALA A 200 4.54 -20.89 1.60
N TYR A 201 5.77 -20.87 2.13
CA TYR A 201 7.01 -20.76 1.36
C TYR A 201 7.19 -21.92 0.36
N VAL A 202 6.67 -23.11 0.67
CA VAL A 202 6.75 -24.29 -0.21
C VAL A 202 5.54 -24.36 -1.17
N HIS A 203 4.46 -23.64 -0.88
CA HIS A 203 3.21 -23.75 -1.63
C HIS A 203 3.31 -23.10 -3.02
N PRO A 204 3.13 -23.85 -4.14
CA PRO A 204 3.32 -23.32 -5.49
C PRO A 204 2.44 -22.11 -5.83
N GLN A 205 1.20 -22.08 -5.32
CA GLN A 205 0.31 -20.94 -5.54
C GLN A 205 0.80 -19.70 -4.81
N PHE A 206 1.34 -19.83 -3.59
CA PHE A 206 1.85 -18.68 -2.83
C PHE A 206 3.08 -18.09 -3.50
N ILE A 207 3.97 -18.95 -4.02
CA ILE A 207 5.13 -18.51 -4.79
C ILE A 207 4.69 -17.72 -6.04
N THR A 208 3.71 -18.25 -6.77
CA THR A 208 3.24 -17.65 -8.03
C THR A 208 2.43 -16.37 -7.82
N ASP A 209 1.56 -16.35 -6.82
CA ASP A 209 0.61 -15.25 -6.60
C ASP A 209 1.17 -14.14 -5.70
N VAL A 210 2.16 -14.46 -4.84
CA VAL A 210 2.70 -13.51 -3.84
C VAL A 210 4.20 -13.28 -4.04
N MET A 211 5.03 -14.33 -3.98
CA MET A 211 6.49 -14.15 -3.90
C MET A 211 7.12 -13.64 -5.21
N LYS A 212 6.72 -14.20 -6.35
CA LYS A 212 7.22 -13.81 -7.67
C LYS A 212 6.82 -12.38 -8.05
N PRO A 213 5.53 -11.97 -7.95
CA PRO A 213 5.14 -10.59 -8.24
C PRO A 213 5.85 -9.58 -7.33
N MET A 214 6.03 -9.92 -6.04
CA MET A 214 6.76 -9.08 -5.09
C MET A 214 8.29 -9.11 -5.26
N LYS A 215 8.82 -9.82 -6.27
CA LYS A 215 10.26 -10.02 -6.56
C LYS A 215 11.09 -10.35 -5.32
N ILE A 216 10.59 -11.27 -4.48
CA ILE A 216 11.27 -11.67 -3.25
C ILE A 216 12.52 -12.52 -3.53
N GLU A 217 12.51 -13.28 -4.63
CA GLU A 217 13.64 -14.11 -5.06
C GLU A 217 14.95 -13.32 -5.19
N GLU A 218 14.88 -12.06 -5.65
CA GLU A 218 16.04 -11.17 -5.85
C GLU A 218 16.70 -10.73 -4.53
N ILE A 219 15.93 -10.73 -3.43
CA ILE A 219 16.38 -10.24 -2.11
C ILE A 219 16.53 -11.36 -1.07
N MET A 220 16.31 -12.62 -1.46
CA MET A 220 16.36 -13.77 -0.53
C MET A 220 17.71 -13.93 0.17
N ASP A 221 18.79 -13.63 -0.55
CA ASP A 221 20.17 -13.82 -0.10
C ASP A 221 20.77 -12.54 0.51
N GLN A 222 19.95 -11.51 0.69
CA GLN A 222 20.34 -10.29 1.38
C GLN A 222 20.00 -10.38 2.88
N GLU A 223 20.73 -9.62 3.69
CA GLU A 223 20.43 -9.46 5.11
C GLU A 223 19.27 -8.48 5.29
N VAL A 224 18.36 -8.81 6.23
CA VAL A 224 17.18 -7.98 6.52
C VAL A 224 17.53 -6.54 6.91
N GLN A 225 18.71 -6.34 7.51
CA GLN A 225 19.20 -5.01 7.94
C GLN A 225 19.68 -4.13 6.78
N ASN A 226 20.05 -4.72 5.65
CA ASN A 226 20.60 -4.00 4.50
C ASN A 226 19.54 -3.67 3.45
N LEU A 227 18.30 -4.11 3.66
CA LEU A 227 17.18 -3.85 2.75
C LEU A 227 16.81 -2.36 2.75
N SER A 228 16.48 -1.85 1.57
CA SER A 228 15.79 -0.56 1.41
C SER A 228 14.39 -0.59 2.03
N GLY A 229 13.79 0.59 2.24
CA GLY A 229 12.43 0.71 2.78
C GLY A 229 11.39 -0.05 1.95
N GLY A 230 11.45 0.05 0.62
CA GLY A 230 10.55 -0.66 -0.29
C GLY A 230 10.77 -2.18 -0.32
N GLU A 231 12.02 -2.65 -0.25
CA GLU A 231 12.33 -4.08 -0.10
C GLU A 231 11.80 -4.64 1.22
N LEU A 232 12.06 -3.93 2.32
CA LEU A 232 11.59 -4.32 3.64
C LEU A 232 10.06 -4.36 3.71
N GLN A 233 9.39 -3.41 3.05
CA GLN A 233 7.93 -3.37 2.91
C GLN A 233 7.41 -4.61 2.17
N ARG A 234 8.02 -4.98 1.03
CA ARG A 234 7.65 -6.19 0.27
C ARG A 234 7.81 -7.46 1.11
N VAL A 235 8.91 -7.58 1.86
CA VAL A 235 9.13 -8.71 2.78
C VAL A 235 8.05 -8.76 3.87
N ALA A 236 7.70 -7.62 4.47
CA ALA A 236 6.66 -7.56 5.50
C ALA A 236 5.28 -7.97 4.98
N LEU A 237 4.93 -7.57 3.74
CA LEU A 237 3.68 -8.00 3.10
C LEU A 237 3.65 -9.51 2.88
N VAL A 238 4.74 -10.09 2.36
CA VAL A 238 4.83 -11.54 2.14
C VAL A 238 4.76 -12.31 3.45
N LEU A 239 5.42 -11.83 4.52
CA LEU A 239 5.31 -12.42 5.85
C LEU A 239 3.91 -12.34 6.43
N CYS A 240 3.19 -11.24 6.18
CA CYS A 240 1.81 -11.08 6.63
C CYS A 240 0.89 -12.06 5.91
N LEU A 241 0.97 -12.14 4.58
CA LEU A 241 0.12 -13.01 3.75
C LEU A 241 0.47 -14.50 3.91
N GLY A 242 1.72 -14.83 4.23
CA GLY A 242 2.15 -16.22 4.39
C GLY A 242 1.78 -16.85 5.74
N LYS A 243 1.33 -16.07 6.72
CA LYS A 243 0.84 -16.60 8.00
C LYS A 243 -0.61 -17.05 7.87
N PRO A 244 -0.98 -18.25 8.34
CA PRO A 244 -2.36 -18.70 8.33
C PRO A 244 -3.20 -17.79 9.24
N ALA A 245 -4.14 -17.06 8.64
CA ALA A 245 -5.04 -16.16 9.33
C ALA A 245 -6.42 -16.13 8.65
N ASP A 246 -7.44 -15.88 9.46
CA ASP A 246 -8.81 -15.63 9.01
C ASP A 246 -8.97 -14.17 8.58
N VAL A 247 -8.31 -13.26 9.30
CA VAL A 247 -8.32 -11.81 9.04
C VAL A 247 -6.90 -11.28 8.85
N TYR A 248 -6.66 -10.57 7.76
CA TYR A 248 -5.41 -9.88 7.47
C TYR A 248 -5.60 -8.38 7.73
N LEU A 249 -4.79 -7.82 8.62
CA LEU A 249 -4.77 -6.40 8.93
C LEU A 249 -3.52 -5.79 8.32
N ILE A 250 -3.67 -4.92 7.32
CA ILE A 250 -2.57 -4.37 6.55
C ILE A 250 -2.57 -2.85 6.68
N ASP A 251 -1.63 -2.32 7.45
CA ASP A 251 -1.53 -0.90 7.74
C ASP A 251 -0.49 -0.22 6.83
N GLU A 252 -0.97 0.63 5.92
CA GLU A 252 -0.20 1.34 4.89
C GLU A 252 0.75 0.44 4.09
N PRO A 253 0.21 -0.46 3.24
CA PRO A 253 1.00 -1.26 2.32
C PRO A 253 1.72 -0.45 1.22
N SER A 254 1.24 0.75 0.87
CA SER A 254 1.85 1.64 -0.14
C SER A 254 3.14 2.36 0.29
N ALA A 255 3.42 2.42 1.59
CA ALA A 255 4.57 3.16 2.12
C ALA A 255 5.89 2.67 1.51
N TYR A 256 6.76 3.60 1.12
CA TYR A 256 8.08 3.34 0.49
C TYR A 256 8.04 2.61 -0.86
N LEU A 257 6.86 2.24 -1.37
CA LEU A 257 6.72 1.61 -2.68
C LEU A 257 6.55 2.68 -3.77
N ASP A 258 7.18 2.44 -4.92
CA ASP A 258 6.92 3.19 -6.14
C ASP A 258 5.54 2.82 -6.73
N SER A 259 5.08 3.60 -7.71
CA SER A 259 3.75 3.40 -8.32
C SER A 259 3.53 2.01 -8.92
N GLU A 260 4.56 1.36 -9.49
CA GLU A 260 4.46 0.01 -10.05
C GLU A 260 4.33 -1.02 -8.93
N GLN A 261 5.21 -0.92 -7.93
CA GLN A 261 5.21 -1.78 -6.76
C GLN A 261 3.90 -1.66 -5.97
N ARG A 262 3.32 -0.47 -5.85
CA ARG A 262 2.00 -0.26 -5.22
C ARG A 262 0.90 -1.02 -5.95
N LEU A 263 0.84 -0.92 -7.28
CA LEU A 263 -0.18 -1.64 -8.05
C LEU A 263 0.01 -3.16 -7.93
N VAL A 264 1.26 -3.63 -8.01
CA VAL A 264 1.56 -5.05 -7.83
C VAL A 264 1.14 -5.51 -6.44
N ALA A 265 1.45 -4.74 -5.39
CA ALA A 265 1.04 -5.05 -4.03
C ALA A 265 -0.50 -5.11 -3.90
N ALA A 266 -1.22 -4.15 -4.47
CA ALA A 266 -2.68 -4.13 -4.47
C ALA A 266 -3.27 -5.36 -5.17
N LYS A 267 -2.74 -5.70 -6.35
CA LYS A 267 -3.15 -6.91 -7.11
C LYS A 267 -2.88 -8.19 -6.31
N VAL A 268 -1.72 -8.30 -5.66
CA VAL A 268 -1.33 -9.45 -4.85
C VAL A 268 -2.25 -9.61 -3.64
N ILE A 269 -2.48 -8.52 -2.88
CA ILE A 269 -3.37 -8.52 -1.71
C ILE A 269 -4.77 -8.95 -2.13
N LYS A 270 -5.34 -8.30 -3.17
CA LYS A 270 -6.68 -8.62 -3.66
C LYS A 270 -6.81 -10.07 -4.11
N ARG A 271 -5.87 -10.53 -4.94
CA ARG A 271 -5.88 -11.89 -5.49
C ARG A 271 -5.74 -12.94 -4.39
N PHE A 272 -4.83 -12.74 -3.45
CA PHE A 272 -4.58 -13.68 -2.36
C PHE A 272 -5.81 -13.80 -1.44
N ILE A 273 -6.37 -12.67 -1.00
CA ILE A 273 -7.53 -12.65 -0.09
C ILE A 273 -8.74 -13.34 -0.75
N LEU A 274 -9.02 -13.04 -2.02
CA LEU A 274 -10.13 -13.64 -2.77
C LEU A 274 -9.94 -15.16 -2.98
N HIS A 275 -8.73 -15.61 -3.36
CA HIS A 275 -8.47 -17.04 -3.54
C HIS A 275 -8.48 -17.82 -2.22
N ALA A 276 -7.95 -17.23 -1.16
CA ALA A 276 -7.90 -17.84 0.16
C ALA A 276 -9.26 -17.80 0.89
N LYS A 277 -10.24 -17.05 0.36
CA LYS A 277 -11.56 -16.78 0.96
C LYS A 277 -11.44 -16.24 2.39
N ARG A 278 -10.53 -15.28 2.57
CA ARG A 278 -10.23 -14.64 3.86
C ARG A 278 -10.67 -13.18 3.83
N THR A 279 -10.67 -12.51 4.97
CA THR A 279 -11.03 -11.08 5.03
C THR A 279 -9.77 -10.24 5.19
N GLY A 280 -9.75 -9.06 4.56
CA GLY A 280 -8.66 -8.09 4.72
C GLY A 280 -9.16 -6.72 5.16
N PHE A 281 -8.51 -6.13 6.16
CA PHE A 281 -8.62 -4.70 6.45
C PHE A 281 -7.35 -4.02 5.96
N VAL A 282 -7.51 -3.06 5.06
CA VAL A 282 -6.39 -2.33 4.46
C VAL A 282 -6.53 -0.86 4.81
N VAL A 283 -5.56 -0.31 5.57
CA VAL A 283 -5.45 1.14 5.77
C VAL A 283 -4.61 1.71 4.65
N GLU A 284 -5.19 2.63 3.91
CA GLU A 284 -4.51 3.31 2.81
C GLU A 284 -4.77 4.80 2.79
N HIS A 285 -3.87 5.51 2.13
CA HIS A 285 -4.00 6.93 1.82
C HIS A 285 -3.95 7.21 0.32
N ASP A 286 -3.52 6.22 -0.47
CA ASP A 286 -3.42 6.32 -1.91
C ASP A 286 -4.72 5.85 -2.59
N PHE A 287 -5.36 6.73 -3.35
CA PHE A 287 -6.57 6.42 -4.11
C PHE A 287 -6.36 5.37 -5.20
N ILE A 288 -5.12 5.18 -5.65
CA ILE A 288 -4.78 4.16 -6.66
C ILE A 288 -4.79 2.76 -6.03
N MET A 289 -4.53 2.68 -4.72
CA MET A 289 -4.41 1.44 -3.98
C MET A 289 -5.69 1.06 -3.23
N ALA A 290 -6.53 2.04 -2.89
CA ALA A 290 -7.86 1.88 -2.29
C ALA A 290 -8.90 1.40 -3.29
#